data_AF-A0A661IB19-F1
#
_entry.id   AF-A0A661IB19-F1
#
_cell.length_a   1.000
_cell.length_b   1.000
_cell.length_c   1.000
_cell.angle_alpha   90.00
_cell.angle_beta   90.00
_cell.angle_gamma   90.00
#
_symmetry.space_group_name_H-M   'P 1'
#
loop_
_entity.id
_entity.type
_entity.pdbx_description
1 polymer ?
#
loop_
_entity_poly.entity_id
_entity_poly.type
_entity_poly.pdbx_seq_one_letter_code
_entity_poly.pdbx_strand_id
1 'polypeptide(L)'
;MKGFDILLKAYTSYNLDYWNPNKFNWEAEGWLLAEFCSEHFNIWWDPDKYNWNDSWALAEYCSEFFELWWDPNMFDWKNSWLLAKYCSEYFEIWWDPNKFDYYNINSLIIYCNQYFDSWWNVDNFLVISFDNLLRLFEHCSKYFDIWFSELLERQSKLSNDSKKLLKCVDIALNRPRKKGKIESTKIRDL
;
A
#
# COMPACT_ATOMS: atom_id res chain seq x y z
N MET A 1 -27.96 6.15 -16.70
CA MET A 1 -28.35 4.80 -17.14
C MET A 1 -27.93 4.50 -18.58
N LYS A 2 -28.12 5.38 -19.57
CA LYS A 2 -27.49 5.17 -20.90
C LYS A 2 -25.97 5.09 -20.72
N GLY A 3 -25.35 3.97 -21.10
CA GLY A 3 -23.92 3.69 -20.88
C GLY A 3 -23.69 2.50 -19.95
N PHE A 4 -24.20 2.55 -18.73
CA PHE A 4 -24.06 1.50 -17.72
C PHE A 4 -24.48 0.11 -18.24
N ASP A 5 -25.68 -0.02 -18.84
CA ASP A 5 -26.15 -1.33 -19.34
C ASP A 5 -25.28 -1.87 -20.49
N ILE A 6 -24.59 -0.99 -21.25
CA ILE A 6 -23.68 -1.39 -22.33
C ILE A 6 -22.38 -1.93 -21.73
N LEU A 7 -21.80 -1.21 -20.76
CA LEU A 7 -20.59 -1.66 -20.05
C LEU A 7 -20.84 -2.97 -19.33
N LEU A 8 -21.96 -3.07 -18.62
CA LEU A 8 -22.35 -4.28 -17.89
C LEU A 8 -22.42 -5.50 -18.83
N LYS A 9 -23.09 -5.37 -19.98
CA LYS A 9 -23.16 -6.44 -20.99
C LYS A 9 -21.83 -6.75 -21.67
N ALA A 10 -20.92 -5.77 -21.77
CA ALA A 10 -19.63 -5.94 -22.42
C ALA A 10 -18.64 -6.73 -21.55
N TYR A 11 -18.72 -6.57 -20.23
CA TYR A 11 -17.68 -7.06 -19.31
C TYR A 11 -18.16 -8.16 -18.36
N THR A 12 -19.46 -8.43 -18.26
CA THR A 12 -20.02 -9.42 -17.33
C THR A 12 -20.88 -10.45 -18.06
N SER A 13 -21.29 -11.54 -17.39
CA SER A 13 -22.25 -12.49 -17.98
C SER A 13 -23.70 -11.96 -17.96
N TYR A 14 -23.90 -10.72 -17.49
CA TYR A 14 -25.19 -10.07 -17.38
C TYR A 14 -25.82 -9.78 -18.75
N ASN A 15 -27.03 -10.28 -18.97
CA ASN A 15 -27.71 -10.21 -20.27
C ASN A 15 -29.12 -9.59 -20.23
N LEU A 16 -29.39 -8.69 -19.28
CA LEU A 16 -30.67 -7.97 -19.22
C LEU A 16 -30.54 -6.59 -19.84
N ASP A 17 -31.63 -6.10 -20.42
CA ASP A 17 -31.70 -4.76 -21.04
C ASP A 17 -31.79 -3.61 -20.02
N TYR A 18 -31.81 -3.93 -18.73
CA TYR A 18 -31.84 -2.97 -17.63
C TYR A 18 -31.10 -3.55 -16.42
N TRP A 19 -30.54 -2.69 -15.57
CA TRP A 19 -29.95 -3.09 -14.28
C TRP A 19 -30.96 -3.70 -13.31
N ASN A 20 -30.65 -4.90 -12.81
CA ASN A 20 -31.39 -5.65 -11.81
C ASN A 20 -30.40 -6.32 -10.87
N PRO A 21 -30.13 -5.72 -9.70
CA PRO A 21 -29.13 -6.23 -8.77
C PRO A 21 -29.50 -7.62 -8.22
N ASN A 22 -30.77 -8.06 -8.30
CA ASN A 22 -31.16 -9.39 -7.81
C ASN A 22 -30.87 -10.52 -8.82
N LYS A 23 -30.46 -10.17 -10.04
CA LYS A 23 -30.12 -11.12 -11.11
C LYS A 23 -28.64 -11.08 -11.48
N PHE A 24 -27.87 -10.18 -10.85
CA PHE A 24 -26.43 -10.06 -11.05
C PHE A 24 -25.67 -11.10 -10.22
N ASN A 25 -24.59 -11.66 -10.77
CA ASN A 25 -23.76 -12.64 -10.10
C ASN A 25 -22.71 -11.96 -9.19
N TRP A 26 -23.15 -11.42 -8.06
CA TRP A 26 -22.28 -10.68 -7.14
C TRP A 26 -21.05 -11.44 -6.67
N GLU A 27 -21.20 -12.75 -6.42
CA GLU A 27 -20.14 -13.60 -5.89
C GLU A 27 -18.97 -13.74 -6.86
N ALA A 28 -19.25 -13.94 -8.16
CA ALA A 28 -18.19 -14.14 -9.14
C ALA A 28 -17.80 -12.89 -9.94
N GLU A 29 -18.70 -11.90 -10.01
CA GLU A 29 -18.59 -10.77 -10.94
C GLU A 29 -18.68 -9.40 -10.24
N GLY A 30 -18.83 -9.34 -8.91
CA GLY A 30 -18.89 -8.07 -8.16
C GLY A 30 -17.71 -7.15 -8.45
N TRP A 31 -16.50 -7.69 -8.53
CA TRP A 31 -15.29 -6.94 -8.86
C TRP A 31 -15.30 -6.29 -10.26
N LEU A 32 -16.00 -6.89 -11.24
CA LEU A 32 -16.12 -6.32 -12.58
C LEU A 32 -16.92 -5.02 -12.58
N LEU A 33 -17.86 -4.86 -11.64
CA LEU A 33 -18.57 -3.58 -11.46
C LEU A 33 -17.63 -2.49 -10.94
N ALA A 34 -16.73 -2.84 -10.02
CA ALA A 34 -15.73 -1.91 -9.51
C ALA A 34 -14.74 -1.50 -10.62
N GLU A 35 -14.23 -2.45 -11.40
CA GLU A 35 -13.25 -2.17 -12.46
C GLU A 35 -13.84 -1.42 -13.67
N PHE A 36 -14.95 -1.91 -14.21
CA PHE A 36 -15.47 -1.42 -15.49
C PHE A 36 -16.64 -0.46 -15.36
N CYS A 37 -17.22 -0.33 -14.16
CA CYS A 37 -18.38 0.51 -13.91
C CYS A 37 -18.21 1.42 -12.67
N SER A 38 -16.97 1.76 -12.29
CA SER A 38 -16.69 2.68 -11.16
C SER A 38 -17.38 4.03 -11.31
N GLU A 39 -17.48 4.58 -12.53
CA GLU A 39 -18.22 5.83 -12.81
C GLU A 39 -19.72 5.77 -12.45
N HIS A 40 -20.24 4.57 -12.21
CA HIS A 40 -21.61 4.28 -11.85
C HIS A 40 -21.73 3.67 -10.45
N PHE A 41 -20.73 3.84 -9.59
CA PHE A 41 -20.66 3.30 -8.23
C PHE A 41 -21.98 3.45 -7.46
N ASN A 42 -22.54 4.67 -7.40
CA ASN A 42 -23.78 4.96 -6.68
C ASN A 42 -25.04 4.23 -7.22
N ILE A 43 -24.97 3.59 -8.39
CA ILE A 43 -26.09 2.84 -8.99
C ILE A 43 -26.05 1.37 -8.56
N TRP A 44 -24.85 0.79 -8.49
CA TRP A 44 -24.69 -0.64 -8.23
C TRP A 44 -24.22 -0.94 -6.81
N TRP A 45 -23.59 0.00 -6.10
CA TRP A 45 -23.04 -0.26 -4.78
C TRP A 45 -24.11 -0.76 -3.80
N ASP A 46 -23.86 -1.94 -3.24
CA ASP A 46 -24.69 -2.58 -2.23
C ASP A 46 -23.77 -3.42 -1.33
N PRO A 47 -23.44 -2.95 -0.11
CA PRO A 47 -22.48 -3.63 0.77
C PRO A 47 -22.96 -5.00 1.25
N ASP A 48 -24.28 -5.24 1.25
CA ASP A 48 -24.86 -6.52 1.66
C ASP A 48 -24.76 -7.58 0.54
N LYS A 49 -24.51 -7.14 -0.71
CA LYS A 49 -24.40 -8.03 -1.88
C LYS A 49 -22.98 -8.19 -2.38
N TYR A 50 -22.15 -7.15 -2.26
CA TYR A 50 -20.79 -7.17 -2.79
C TYR A 50 -19.96 -8.31 -2.18
N ASN A 51 -19.20 -9.02 -3.02
CA ASN A 51 -18.25 -10.03 -2.54
C ASN A 51 -17.02 -9.36 -1.92
N TRP A 52 -16.99 -9.26 -0.60
CA TRP A 52 -15.89 -8.61 0.12
C TRP A 52 -14.53 -9.32 0.00
N ASN A 53 -14.48 -10.58 -0.46
CA ASN A 53 -13.21 -11.19 -0.86
C ASN A 53 -12.55 -10.46 -2.05
N ASP A 54 -13.35 -9.72 -2.81
CA ASP A 54 -12.91 -8.89 -3.91
C ASP A 54 -12.76 -7.40 -3.53
N SER A 55 -12.74 -7.06 -2.23
CA SER A 55 -12.62 -5.67 -1.76
C SER A 55 -11.37 -4.95 -2.27
N TRP A 56 -10.38 -5.70 -2.76
CA TRP A 56 -9.22 -5.18 -3.48
C TRP A 56 -9.61 -4.30 -4.68
N ALA A 57 -10.67 -4.66 -5.41
CA ALA A 57 -11.13 -3.93 -6.58
C ALA A 57 -11.77 -2.59 -6.20
N LEU A 58 -12.39 -2.50 -5.02
CA LEU A 58 -12.91 -1.24 -4.49
C LEU A 58 -11.77 -0.26 -4.17
N ALA A 59 -10.69 -0.75 -3.55
CA ALA A 59 -9.52 0.07 -3.26
C ALA A 59 -8.84 0.57 -4.53
N GLU A 60 -8.73 -0.27 -5.57
CA GLU A 60 -8.03 0.09 -6.81
C GLU A 60 -8.85 0.98 -7.75
N TYR A 61 -10.12 0.64 -7.96
CA TYR A 61 -10.93 1.28 -9.01
C TYR A 61 -12.00 2.23 -8.47
N CYS A 62 -12.30 2.17 -7.18
CA CYS A 62 -13.34 2.98 -6.53
C CYS A 62 -12.79 3.77 -5.32
N SER A 63 -11.51 4.12 -5.32
CA SER A 63 -10.89 4.87 -4.23
C SER A 63 -11.52 6.25 -4.01
N GLU A 64 -12.08 6.88 -5.05
CA GLU A 64 -12.82 8.14 -4.94
C GLU A 64 -14.12 8.02 -4.09
N PHE A 65 -14.61 6.80 -3.89
CA PHE A 65 -15.79 6.49 -3.07
C PHE A 65 -15.42 5.84 -1.73
N PHE A 66 -14.16 5.96 -1.28
CA PHE A 66 -13.62 5.30 -0.09
C PHE A 66 -14.55 5.36 1.12
N GLU A 67 -15.05 6.55 1.48
CA GLU A 67 -15.91 6.74 2.65
C GLU A 67 -17.25 6.00 2.57
N LEU A 68 -17.71 5.63 1.37
CA LEU A 68 -18.98 4.92 1.17
C LEU A 68 -18.83 3.40 1.30
N TRP A 69 -17.68 2.85 0.91
CA TRP A 69 -17.45 1.40 0.97
C TRP A 69 -16.54 0.96 2.10
N TRP A 70 -15.82 1.86 2.76
CA TRP A 70 -14.86 1.46 3.78
C TRP A 70 -15.56 0.81 4.99
N ASP A 71 -15.28 -0.48 5.20
CA ASP A 71 -15.57 -1.19 6.45
C ASP A 71 -14.36 -2.06 6.84
N PRO A 72 -13.67 -1.74 7.95
CA PRO A 72 -12.48 -2.46 8.38
C PRO A 72 -12.73 -3.89 8.87
N ASN A 73 -14.00 -4.28 9.07
CA ASN A 73 -14.38 -5.66 9.42
C ASN A 73 -14.72 -6.49 8.19
N MET A 74 -15.04 -5.84 7.07
CA MET A 74 -15.43 -6.52 5.84
C MET A 74 -14.28 -6.59 4.83
N PHE A 75 -13.40 -5.59 4.80
CA PHE A 75 -12.26 -5.55 3.87
C PHE A 75 -11.31 -6.76 4.04
N ASP A 76 -10.90 -7.39 2.94
CA ASP A 76 -9.87 -8.44 2.95
C ASP A 76 -8.46 -7.83 3.15
N TRP A 77 -8.00 -7.85 4.39
CA TRP A 77 -6.72 -7.31 4.81
C TRP A 77 -5.48 -7.97 4.18
N LYS A 78 -5.61 -9.14 3.52
CA LYS A 78 -4.52 -9.68 2.68
C LYS A 78 -4.15 -8.74 1.53
N ASN A 79 -5.09 -7.88 1.15
CA ASN A 79 -4.94 -6.88 0.11
C ASN A 79 -4.69 -5.47 0.68
N SER A 80 -4.31 -5.33 1.96
CA SER A 80 -4.13 -4.01 2.61
C SER A 80 -3.08 -3.12 1.93
N TRP A 81 -2.16 -3.70 1.16
CA TRP A 81 -1.20 -2.95 0.36
C TRP A 81 -1.84 -2.11 -0.75
N LEU A 82 -3.05 -2.46 -1.20
CA LEU A 82 -3.82 -1.65 -2.14
C LEU A 82 -4.40 -0.41 -1.47
N LEU A 83 -4.75 -0.48 -0.18
CA LEU A 83 -5.14 0.72 0.59
C LEU A 83 -3.98 1.71 0.66
N ALA A 84 -2.77 1.21 0.93
CA ALA A 84 -1.57 2.04 0.90
C ALA A 84 -1.33 2.65 -0.49
N LYS A 85 -1.53 1.89 -1.57
CA LYS A 85 -1.26 2.36 -2.94
C LYS A 85 -2.29 3.35 -3.47
N TYR A 86 -3.57 3.05 -3.31
CA TYR A 86 -4.68 3.73 -3.99
C TYR A 86 -5.53 4.58 -3.06
N CYS A 87 -5.47 4.33 -1.75
CA CYS A 87 -6.24 5.04 -0.72
C CYS A 87 -5.32 5.71 0.32
N SER A 88 -4.11 6.12 -0.06
CA SER A 88 -3.12 6.71 0.85
C SER A 88 -3.59 8.02 1.48
N GLU A 89 -4.48 8.76 0.81
CA GLU A 89 -5.08 9.99 1.37
C GLU A 89 -5.97 9.72 2.59
N TYR A 90 -6.50 8.49 2.73
CA TYR A 90 -7.33 8.04 3.85
C TYR A 90 -6.54 7.26 4.90
N PHE A 91 -5.20 7.36 4.91
CA PHE A 91 -4.32 6.58 5.78
C PHE A 91 -4.76 6.58 7.25
N GLU A 92 -5.10 7.74 7.80
CA GLU A 92 -5.51 7.87 9.21
C GLU A 92 -6.82 7.15 9.54
N ILE A 93 -7.63 6.82 8.53
CA ILE A 93 -8.91 6.11 8.69
C ILE A 93 -8.72 4.60 8.61
N TRP A 94 -7.96 4.11 7.64
CA TRP A 94 -7.78 2.67 7.46
C TRP A 94 -6.57 2.09 8.20
N TRP A 95 -5.63 2.89 8.67
CA TRP A 95 -4.41 2.35 9.26
C TRP A 95 -4.71 1.53 10.54
N ASP A 96 -4.43 0.24 10.49
CA ASP A 96 -4.43 -0.66 11.64
C ASP A 96 -3.16 -1.54 11.61
N PRO A 97 -2.18 -1.30 12.50
CA PRO A 97 -0.93 -2.05 12.51
C PRO A 97 -1.12 -3.53 12.87
N ASN A 98 -2.25 -3.92 13.47
CA ASN A 98 -2.52 -5.32 13.80
C ASN A 98 -3.17 -6.10 12.65
N LYS A 99 -3.73 -5.38 11.66
CA LYS A 99 -4.42 -5.99 10.51
C LYS A 99 -3.63 -5.89 9.21
N PHE A 100 -2.76 -4.89 9.07
CA PHE A 100 -1.98 -4.69 7.85
C PHE A 100 -1.09 -5.90 7.51
N ASP A 101 -1.14 -6.36 6.26
CA ASP A 101 -0.24 -7.40 5.75
C ASP A 101 1.16 -6.85 5.46
N TYR A 102 2.07 -7.02 6.41
CA TYR A 102 3.46 -6.62 6.29
C TYR A 102 4.29 -7.39 5.26
N TYR A 103 3.77 -8.46 4.64
CA TYR A 103 4.44 -9.07 3.48
C TYR A 103 4.63 -8.05 2.34
N ASN A 104 3.73 -7.07 2.26
CA ASN A 104 3.73 -6.01 1.26
C ASN A 104 4.11 -4.63 1.84
N ILE A 105 4.98 -4.59 2.85
CA ILE A 105 5.42 -3.36 3.55
C ILE A 105 5.97 -2.27 2.61
N ASN A 106 6.48 -2.67 1.44
CA ASN A 106 6.94 -1.78 0.40
C ASN A 106 5.86 -0.77 -0.07
N SER A 107 4.58 -1.13 0.03
CA SER A 107 3.49 -0.21 -0.28
C SER A 107 3.45 0.97 0.70
N LEU A 108 3.67 0.74 1.99
CA LEU A 108 3.76 1.80 2.99
C LEU A 108 4.98 2.70 2.76
N ILE A 109 6.13 2.07 2.45
CA ILE A 109 7.38 2.80 2.17
C ILE A 109 7.21 3.74 0.98
N ILE A 110 6.56 3.29 -0.10
CA ILE A 110 6.44 4.10 -1.32
C ILE A 110 5.31 5.12 -1.17
N TYR A 111 4.11 4.67 -0.84
CA TYR A 111 2.88 5.45 -0.98
C TYR A 111 2.42 6.14 0.31
N CYS A 112 2.94 5.70 1.47
CA CYS A 112 2.58 6.26 2.78
C CYS A 112 3.80 6.83 3.53
N ASN A 113 4.87 7.22 2.83
CA ASN A 113 6.10 7.74 3.47
C ASN A 113 5.86 9.03 4.27
N GLN A 114 4.80 9.80 3.98
CA GLN A 114 4.45 10.95 4.82
C GLN A 114 3.97 10.56 6.22
N TYR A 115 3.46 9.33 6.40
CA TYR A 115 2.96 8.80 7.66
C TYR A 115 3.96 7.86 8.36
N PHE A 116 5.26 8.00 8.04
CA PHE A 116 6.32 7.12 8.54
C PHE A 116 6.26 6.89 10.06
N ASP A 117 6.10 7.95 10.85
CA ASP A 117 6.05 7.85 12.31
C ASP A 117 4.85 7.02 12.84
N SER A 118 3.81 6.84 12.03
CA SER A 118 2.62 6.05 12.39
C SER A 118 2.76 4.57 12.09
N TRP A 119 3.42 4.20 10.98
CA TRP A 119 3.56 2.80 10.57
C TRP A 119 4.92 2.18 10.84
N TRP A 120 5.95 2.99 11.04
CA TRP A 120 7.30 2.50 11.25
C TRP A 120 7.37 1.71 12.55
N ASN A 121 7.75 0.44 12.42
CA ASN A 121 8.12 -0.41 13.54
C ASN A 121 9.12 -1.43 13.01
N VAL A 122 10.36 -1.32 13.47
CA VAL A 122 11.46 -2.20 13.05
C VAL A 122 11.22 -3.69 13.38
N ASP A 123 10.33 -4.05 14.30
CA ASP A 123 9.91 -5.46 14.50
C ASP A 123 8.94 -5.97 13.42
N ASN A 124 8.36 -5.11 12.59
CA ASN A 124 7.62 -5.57 11.40
C ASN A 124 8.55 -5.87 10.23
N PHE A 125 9.83 -5.55 10.38
CA PHE A 125 10.90 -5.68 9.39
C PHE A 125 11.82 -6.87 9.66
N LEU A 126 11.31 -7.93 10.32
CA LEU A 126 12.09 -9.11 10.70
C LEU A 126 12.68 -9.87 9.50
N VAL A 127 12.11 -9.70 8.31
CA VAL A 127 12.65 -10.21 7.05
C VAL A 127 12.82 -9.05 6.07
N ILE A 128 13.70 -8.10 6.40
CA ILE A 128 14.15 -7.11 5.42
C ILE A 128 14.88 -7.84 4.29
N SER A 129 14.24 -7.85 3.14
CA SER A 129 14.92 -8.05 1.88
C SER A 129 15.79 -6.83 1.58
N PHE A 130 16.83 -7.03 0.78
CA PHE A 130 17.63 -5.93 0.24
C PHE A 130 16.77 -4.87 -0.47
N ASP A 131 15.68 -5.30 -1.13
CA ASP A 131 14.72 -4.41 -1.80
C ASP A 131 14.03 -3.45 -0.81
N ASN A 132 13.66 -3.92 0.39
CA ASN A 132 13.05 -3.04 1.39
C ASN A 132 14.02 -1.94 1.84
N LEU A 133 15.31 -2.26 2.04
CA LEU A 133 16.32 -1.24 2.39
C LEU A 133 16.47 -0.21 1.28
N LEU A 134 16.56 -0.66 0.03
CA LEU A 134 16.71 0.24 -1.10
C LEU A 134 15.52 1.21 -1.18
N ARG A 135 14.29 0.71 -1.01
CA ARG A 135 13.10 1.58 -1.00
C ARG A 135 13.06 2.53 0.20
N LEU A 136 13.56 2.14 1.37
CA LEU A 136 13.70 3.05 2.52
C LEU A 136 14.69 4.19 2.21
N PHE A 137 15.79 3.90 1.52
CA PHE A 137 16.69 4.95 1.03
C PHE A 137 16.00 5.88 0.03
N GLU A 138 15.27 5.32 -0.94
CA GLU A 138 14.64 6.09 -2.01
C GLU A 138 13.47 6.97 -1.52
N HIS A 139 12.62 6.44 -0.64
CA HIS A 139 11.35 7.07 -0.27
C HIS A 139 11.31 7.60 1.17
N CYS A 140 12.21 7.14 2.04
CA CYS A 140 12.21 7.46 3.48
C CYS A 140 13.57 8.05 3.94
N SER A 141 14.32 8.69 3.05
CA SER A 141 15.63 9.31 3.37
C SER A 141 15.53 10.39 4.45
N LYS A 142 14.43 11.13 4.52
CA LYS A 142 14.18 12.12 5.60
C LYS A 142 14.17 11.50 7.00
N TYR A 143 13.90 10.20 7.12
CA TYR A 143 13.89 9.45 8.38
C TYR A 143 15.12 8.55 8.54
N PHE A 144 16.15 8.73 7.72
CA PHE A 144 17.35 7.90 7.70
C PHE A 144 17.94 7.66 9.10
N ASP A 145 18.12 8.73 9.87
CA ASP A 145 18.72 8.66 11.20
C ASP A 145 17.93 7.73 12.16
N ILE A 146 16.61 7.63 11.99
CA ILE A 146 15.73 6.81 12.82
C ILE A 146 15.83 5.34 12.39
N TRP A 147 15.39 5.02 11.17
CA TRP A 147 15.32 3.62 10.76
C TRP A 147 16.68 2.97 10.68
N PHE A 148 17.72 3.70 10.26
CA PHE A 148 19.05 3.12 10.13
C PHE A 148 19.62 2.73 11.49
N SER A 149 19.45 3.59 12.50
CA SER A 149 19.91 3.33 13.87
C SER A 149 19.20 2.12 14.48
N GLU A 150 17.88 2.06 14.36
CA GLU A 150 17.10 0.93 14.89
C GLU A 150 17.43 -0.39 14.19
N LEU A 151 17.68 -0.36 12.87
CA LEU A 151 18.13 -1.53 12.12
C LEU A 151 19.54 -1.97 12.50
N LEU A 152 20.43 -1.03 12.79
CA LEU A 152 21.79 -1.33 13.24
C LEU A 152 21.78 -2.02 14.61
N GLU A 153 20.95 -1.55 15.53
CA GLU A 153 20.74 -2.17 16.85
C GLU A 153 20.18 -3.60 16.74
N ARG A 154 19.31 -3.84 15.75
CA ARG A 154 18.63 -5.12 15.53
C ARG A 154 19.24 -5.96 14.41
N GLN A 155 20.46 -5.63 14.00
CA GLN A 155 21.09 -6.24 12.83
C GLN A 155 21.17 -7.77 12.93
N SER A 156 21.20 -8.35 14.13
CA SER A 156 21.22 -9.81 14.34
C SER A 156 20.04 -10.53 13.68
N LYS A 157 18.87 -9.89 13.63
CA LYS A 157 17.63 -10.41 13.04
C LYS A 157 17.59 -10.33 11.52
N LEU A 158 18.48 -9.55 10.90
CA LEU A 158 18.47 -9.32 9.46
C LEU A 158 19.09 -10.47 8.66
N SER A 159 18.72 -10.56 7.38
CA SER A 159 19.40 -11.43 6.42
C SER A 159 20.87 -11.04 6.23
N ASN A 160 21.70 -11.98 5.79
CA ASN A 160 23.14 -11.74 5.64
C ASN A 160 23.47 -10.61 4.65
N ASP A 161 22.68 -10.46 3.59
CA ASP A 161 22.92 -9.41 2.60
C ASP A 161 22.50 -8.04 3.13
N SER A 162 21.40 -7.96 3.88
CA SER A 162 20.99 -6.75 4.60
C SER A 162 22.04 -6.33 5.64
N LYS A 163 22.62 -7.29 6.39
CA LYS A 163 23.75 -7.03 7.32
C LYS A 163 24.97 -6.45 6.60
N LYS A 164 25.36 -7.03 5.45
CA LYS A 164 26.49 -6.52 4.65
C LYS A 164 26.22 -5.09 4.19
N LEU A 165 25.02 -4.79 3.70
CA LEU A 165 24.66 -3.45 3.24
C LEU A 165 24.71 -2.45 4.38
N LEU A 166 24.07 -2.73 5.53
CA LEU A 166 24.11 -1.83 6.69
C LEU A 166 25.54 -1.55 7.13
N LYS A 167 26.41 -2.57 7.16
CA LYS A 167 27.82 -2.39 7.49
C LYS A 167 28.55 -1.52 6.46
N CYS A 168 28.26 -1.66 5.16
CA CYS A 168 28.83 -0.81 4.12
C CYS A 168 28.41 0.65 4.30
N VAL A 169 27.12 0.90 4.58
CA VAL A 169 26.57 2.23 4.84
C VAL A 169 27.18 2.83 6.10
N ASP A 170 27.24 2.06 7.20
CA ASP A 170 27.85 2.48 8.46
C ASP A 170 29.32 2.90 8.29
N ILE A 171 30.11 2.08 7.58
CA ILE A 171 31.50 2.40 7.25
C ILE A 171 31.58 3.66 6.39
N ALA A 172 30.70 3.84 5.40
CA ALA A 172 30.69 5.00 4.52
C ALA A 172 30.38 6.29 5.29
N LEU A 173 29.44 6.25 6.22
CA LEU A 173 29.04 7.37 7.06
C LEU A 173 30.11 7.72 8.11
N ASN A 174 30.75 6.71 8.70
CA ASN A 174 31.76 6.88 9.75
C ASN A 174 33.20 6.98 9.22
N ARG A 175 33.40 6.96 7.90
CA ARG A 175 34.74 7.06 7.31
C ARG A 175 35.36 8.43 7.67
N PRO A 176 36.57 8.46 8.26
CA PRO A 176 37.25 9.72 8.52
C PRO A 176 37.39 10.50 7.22
N ARG A 177 36.72 11.66 7.12
CA ARG A 177 36.91 12.57 5.98
C ARG A 177 38.39 12.97 6.00
N LYS A 178 39.14 12.60 4.95
CA LYS A 178 40.52 13.07 4.79
C LYS A 178 40.49 14.58 4.90
N LYS A 179 41.21 15.14 5.89
CA LYS A 179 41.36 16.58 6.08
C LYS A 179 41.99 17.18 4.81
N GLY A 180 41.15 17.67 3.90
CA GLY A 180 41.58 18.20 2.61
C GLY A 180 40.39 18.61 1.75
N LYS A 181 39.85 19.82 2.01
CA LYS A 181 39.00 20.66 1.15
C LYS A 181 38.03 19.94 0.20
N ILE A 182 36.84 19.61 0.68
CA ILE A 182 35.57 19.76 -0.06
C ILE A 182 34.52 20.16 0.99
N GLU A 183 33.90 21.34 0.83
CA GLU A 183 32.75 21.75 1.64
C GLU A 183 31.63 20.73 1.42
N SER A 184 31.19 20.08 2.50
CA SER A 184 30.15 19.06 2.39
C SER A 184 28.78 19.72 2.30
N THR A 185 28.15 19.61 1.13
CA THR A 185 26.70 19.41 1.06
C THR A 185 26.37 18.27 2.02
N LYS A 186 25.42 18.48 2.92
CA LYS A 186 25.02 17.43 3.86
C LYS A 186 24.48 16.28 3.01
N ILE A 187 24.69 15.03 3.42
CA ILE A 187 24.12 13.86 2.73
C ILE A 187 22.58 13.96 2.60
N ARG A 188 21.95 14.87 3.35
CA ARG A 188 20.54 15.28 3.18
C ARG A 188 20.20 15.88 1.80
N ASP A 189 21.19 16.23 0.99
CA ASP A 189 21.03 16.85 -0.34
C ASP A 189 21.33 15.87 -1.51
N LEU A 190 21.47 14.57 -1.24
CA LEU A 190 21.53 13.47 -2.22
C LEU A 190 20.21 12.68 -2.23
#